data_AF-A0A2V8CS26-F1
#
_entry.id   AF-A0A2V8CS26-F1
#
_cell.length_a   1.000
_cell.length_b   1.000
_cell.length_c   1.000
_cell.angle_alpha   90.00
_cell.angle_beta   90.00
_cell.angle_gamma   90.00
#
_symmetry.space_group_name_H-M   'P 1'
#
loop_
_entity.id
_entity.type
_entity.pdbx_description
1 polymer ?
#
loop_
_entity_poly.entity_id
_entity_poly.type
_entity_poly.pdbx_seq_one_letter_code
_entity_poly.pdbx_strand_id
1 'polypeptide(L)'
;MIDPQILARVGSGVCAVGYLRVPLADYQRNTQSPFLQVMGTGFLVRGTTIITNRHVIEALGDEQARLGFPSSQLFLSFMVPDPSGGLRNTVRMIRHYGRISVRANKAVRLRLRAAQHLT
;
A
#
# COMPACT_ATOMS: atom_id res chain seq x y z
N MET A 1 -12.16 -2.06 24.39
CA MET A 1 -12.08 -3.16 23.41
C MET A 1 -12.75 -2.65 22.14
N ILE A 2 -12.08 -2.68 20.98
CA ILE A 2 -12.67 -2.16 19.73
C ILE A 2 -13.77 -3.13 19.27
N ASP A 3 -14.90 -2.60 18.79
CA ASP A 3 -16.02 -3.39 18.30
C ASP A 3 -15.60 -4.35 17.16
N PRO A 4 -15.94 -5.65 17.23
CA PRO A 4 -15.58 -6.63 16.21
C PRO A 4 -16.09 -6.31 14.79
N GLN A 5 -17.25 -5.66 14.66
CA GLN A 5 -17.79 -5.21 13.37
C GLN A 5 -17.01 -4.04 12.80
N ILE A 6 -16.51 -3.13 13.66
CA ILE A 6 -15.58 -2.06 13.26
C ILE A 6 -14.25 -2.67 12.80
N LEU A 7 -13.69 -3.60 13.55
CA LEU A 7 -12.46 -4.33 13.19
C LEU A 7 -12.59 -5.05 11.83
N ALA A 8 -13.71 -5.72 11.59
CA ALA A 8 -14.00 -6.41 10.33
C ALA A 8 -14.05 -5.46 9.12
N ARG A 9 -14.45 -4.20 9.32
CA ARG A 9 -14.53 -3.17 8.27
C ARG A 9 -13.21 -2.42 8.07
N VAL A 10 -12.46 -2.17 9.14
CA VAL A 10 -11.19 -1.43 9.10
C VAL A 10 -10.04 -2.29 8.54
N GLY A 11 -10.05 -3.60 8.83
CA GLY A 11 -8.92 -4.52 8.58
C GLY A 11 -8.49 -4.74 7.12
N SER A 12 -9.14 -4.09 6.16
CA SER A 12 -8.76 -4.19 4.74
C SER A 12 -8.58 -2.85 4.04
N GLY A 13 -8.90 -1.72 4.68
CA GLY A 13 -8.97 -0.43 3.96
C GLY A 13 -7.61 0.18 3.64
N VAL A 14 -6.62 -0.01 4.52
CA VAL A 14 -5.29 0.61 4.43
C VAL A 14 -4.20 -0.46 4.58
N CYS A 15 -3.12 -0.32 3.83
CA CYS A 15 -1.93 -1.16 3.93
C CYS A 15 -0.65 -0.33 4.03
N ALA A 16 0.39 -0.92 4.62
CA ALA A 16 1.76 -0.48 4.40
C ALA A 16 2.25 -1.00 3.04
N VAL A 17 3.01 -0.17 2.32
CA VAL A 17 3.65 -0.52 1.04
C VAL A 17 5.15 -0.53 1.28
N GLY A 18 5.84 -1.59 0.87
CA GLY A 18 7.25 -1.74 1.17
C GLY A 18 7.89 -2.97 0.56
N TYR A 19 9.02 -3.36 1.14
CA TYR A 19 9.74 -4.57 0.76
C TYR A 19 10.18 -5.37 1.98
N LEU A 20 10.24 -6.69 1.84
CA LEU A 20 10.87 -7.54 2.85
C LEU A 20 12.38 -7.46 2.70
N ARG A 21 13.11 -7.31 3.80
CA ARG A 21 14.59 -7.34 3.83
C ARG A 21 15.16 -8.76 3.73
N VAL A 22 14.30 -9.76 3.86
CA VAL A 22 14.61 -11.19 3.74
C VAL A 22 13.63 -11.84 2.75
N PRO A 23 13.96 -13.01 2.18
CA PRO A 23 13.02 -13.80 1.39
C PRO A 23 11.71 -14.10 2.16
N LEU A 24 10.60 -14.27 1.43
CA LEU A 24 9.29 -14.54 2.02
C LEU A 24 9.31 -15.78 2.94
N ALA A 25 10.07 -16.82 2.58
CA ALA A 25 10.19 -18.04 3.38
C ALA A 25 10.76 -17.76 4.79
N ASP A 26 11.71 -16.83 4.90
CA ASP A 26 12.32 -16.46 6.18
C ASP A 26 11.38 -15.57 6.99
N TYR A 27 10.68 -14.65 6.33
CA TYR A 27 9.62 -13.86 6.98
C TYR A 27 8.52 -14.74 7.57
N GLN A 28 8.10 -15.79 6.86
CA GLN A 28 7.07 -16.71 7.33
C GLN A 28 7.48 -17.52 8.57
N ARG A 29 8.78 -17.75 8.76
CA ARG A 29 9.30 -18.42 9.97
C ARG A 29 9.25 -17.52 11.20
N ASN A 30 9.29 -16.19 11.01
CA ASN A 30 9.19 -15.23 12.09
C ASN A 30 8.54 -13.91 11.62
N THR A 31 7.21 -13.87 11.70
CA THR A 31 6.41 -12.71 11.28
C THR A 31 6.42 -11.55 12.28
N GLN A 32 7.03 -11.74 13.46
CA GLN A 32 7.12 -10.74 14.53
C GLN A 32 8.38 -9.86 14.40
N SER A 33 9.34 -10.26 13.58
CA SER A 33 10.53 -9.46 13.31
C SER A 33 10.23 -8.32 12.34
N PRO A 34 10.92 -7.16 12.47
CA PRO A 34 10.72 -5.98 11.62
C PRO A 34 11.38 -6.14 10.24
N PHE A 35 11.10 -7.25 9.56
CA PHE A 35 11.66 -7.57 8.25
C PHE A 35 11.04 -6.76 7.12
N LEU A 36 9.85 -6.21 7.32
CA LEU A 36 9.22 -5.33 6.34
C LEU A 36 9.74 -3.89 6.51
N GLN A 37 10.47 -3.39 5.52
CA GLN A 37 10.76 -1.98 5.40
C GLN A 37 9.58 -1.27 4.75
N VAL A 38 8.97 -0.34 5.46
CA VAL A 38 7.83 0.45 4.98
C VAL A 38 8.32 1.70 4.24
N MET A 39 7.79 1.92 3.05
CA MET A 39 8.05 3.11 2.21
C MET A 39 6.89 4.11 2.25
N GLY A 40 5.68 3.64 2.55
CA GLY A 40 4.49 4.46 2.64
C GLY A 40 3.24 3.63 2.86
N THR A 41 2.08 4.20 2.53
CA THR A 41 0.78 3.54 2.70
C THR A 41 -0.02 3.49 1.40
N GLY A 42 -1.00 2.61 1.34
CA GLY A 42 -1.94 2.48 0.24
C GLY A 42 -3.35 2.19 0.74
N PHE A 43 -4.33 2.42 -0.12
CA PHE A 43 -5.75 2.19 0.15
C PHE A 43 -6.26 1.06 -0.72
N LEU A 44 -6.89 0.06 -0.14
CA LEU A 44 -7.52 -1.03 -0.88
C LEU A 44 -8.79 -0.51 -1.57
N VAL A 45 -8.81 -0.58 -2.89
CA VAL A 45 -9.96 -0.15 -3.71
C VAL A 45 -10.71 -1.33 -4.33
N ARG A 46 -10.05 -2.50 -4.44
CA ARG A 46 -10.63 -3.80 -4.81
C ARG A 46 -9.83 -4.90 -4.13
N GLY A 47 -10.36 -6.13 -4.05
CA GLY A 47 -9.75 -7.24 -3.29
C GLY A 47 -8.26 -7.53 -3.59
N THR A 48 -7.78 -7.15 -4.77
CA THR A 48 -6.37 -7.30 -5.20
C THR A 48 -5.74 -6.00 -5.71
N THR A 49 -6.37 -4.85 -5.47
CA THR A 49 -5.95 -3.56 -6.04
C THR A 49 -5.89 -2.49 -4.95
N ILE A 50 -4.73 -1.85 -4.85
CA ILE A 50 -4.53 -0.69 -3.98
C ILE A 50 -4.24 0.56 -4.81
N ILE A 51 -4.59 1.72 -4.28
CA ILE A 51 -4.12 3.02 -4.76
C ILE A 51 -3.17 3.58 -3.72
N THR A 52 -2.02 4.09 -4.17
CA THR A 52 -1.04 4.77 -3.32
C THR A 52 -0.53 6.02 -4.05
N ASN A 53 0.20 6.86 -3.32
CA ASN A 53 0.84 8.02 -3.89
C ASN A 53 1.98 7.61 -4.82
N ARG A 54 2.16 8.36 -5.91
CA ARG A 54 3.21 8.13 -6.91
C ARG A 54 4.61 8.02 -6.28
N HIS A 55 4.93 8.92 -5.35
CA HIS A 55 6.25 8.97 -4.71
C HIS A 55 6.56 7.70 -3.91
N VAL A 56 5.55 6.96 -3.42
CA VAL A 56 5.76 5.70 -2.69
C VAL A 56 6.29 4.62 -3.63
N ILE A 57 5.73 4.54 -4.84
CA ILE A 57 6.18 3.58 -5.86
C ILE A 57 7.55 3.97 -6.42
N GLU A 58 7.79 5.27 -6.62
CA GLU A 58 9.10 5.78 -7.05
C GLU A 58 10.18 5.47 -6.01
N ALA A 59 9.93 5.80 -4.73
CA ALA A 59 10.86 5.47 -3.65
C ALA A 59 11.12 3.97 -3.52
N LEU A 60 10.10 3.13 -3.73
CA LEU A 60 10.25 1.67 -3.71
C LEU A 60 11.14 1.17 -4.86
N GLY A 61 11.00 1.75 -6.06
CA GLY A 61 11.85 1.46 -7.21
C GLY A 61 13.29 1.94 -7.03
N ASP A 62 13.48 3.15 -6.51
CA ASP A 62 14.80 3.72 -6.21
C ASP A 62 15.54 2.86 -5.18
N GLU A 63 14.85 2.43 -4.12
CA GLU A 63 15.41 1.59 -3.08
C GLU A 63 15.74 0.18 -3.59
N GLN A 64 14.89 -0.37 -4.48
CA GLN A 64 15.17 -1.63 -5.16
C GLN A 64 16.45 -1.55 -6.01
N ALA A 65 16.59 -0.48 -6.80
CA ALA A 65 17.79 -0.26 -7.61
C ALA A 65 19.04 -0.06 -6.74
N ARG A 66 18.91 0.64 -5.61
CA ARG A 66 20.00 0.92 -4.67
C ARG A 66 20.51 -0.32 -3.95
N LEU A 67 19.61 -1.21 -3.53
CA LEU A 67 19.94 -2.38 -2.71
C LEU A 67 20.04 -3.69 -3.51
N GLY A 68 19.52 -3.74 -4.72
CA GLY A 68 19.62 -4.90 -5.61
C GLY A 68 18.75 -6.10 -5.22
N PHE A 69 17.64 -5.91 -4.49
CA PHE A 69 16.74 -7.01 -4.13
C PHE A 69 15.72 -7.33 -5.25
N PRO A 70 15.27 -8.60 -5.37
CA PRO A 70 14.36 -9.01 -6.43
C PRO A 70 12.94 -8.48 -6.23
N SER A 71 12.17 -8.35 -7.33
CA SER A 71 10.77 -7.88 -7.27
C SER A 71 9.86 -8.81 -6.46
N SER A 72 10.27 -10.06 -6.23
CA SER A 72 9.60 -11.00 -5.32
C SER A 72 9.66 -10.58 -3.85
N GLN A 73 10.45 -9.56 -3.51
CA GLN A 73 10.51 -8.95 -2.18
C GLN A 73 9.64 -7.70 -2.03
N LEU A 74 8.86 -7.32 -3.05
CA LEU A 74 7.92 -6.19 -2.98
C LEU A 74 6.58 -6.64 -2.39
N PHE A 75 6.13 -6.02 -1.30
CA PHE A 75 4.94 -6.45 -0.57
C PHE A 75 4.06 -5.30 -0.08
N LEU A 76 2.78 -5.62 0.07
CA LEU A 76 1.78 -4.89 0.84
C LEU A 76 1.61 -5.59 2.18
N SER A 77 1.47 -4.85 3.28
CA SER A 77 1.20 -5.40 4.61
C SER A 77 -0.12 -4.87 5.15
N PHE A 78 -0.96 -5.80 5.62
CA PHE A 78 -2.31 -5.54 6.13
C PHE A 78 -2.44 -6.10 7.54
N MET A 79 -3.03 -5.32 8.43
CA MET A 79 -3.50 -5.80 9.73
C MET A 79 -4.92 -6.32 9.57
N VAL A 80 -5.11 -7.63 9.72
CA VAL A 80 -6.41 -8.29 9.59
C VAL A 80 -6.86 -8.88 10.93
N PRO A 81 -8.17 -8.92 11.22
CA PRO A 81 -8.69 -9.63 12.38
C PRO A 81 -8.30 -11.10 12.36
N ASP A 82 -7.91 -11.62 13.51
CA ASP A 82 -7.69 -13.03 13.75
C ASP A 82 -8.94 -13.68 14.38
N PRO A 83 -9.27 -14.96 14.14
CA PRO A 83 -10.43 -15.62 14.75
C PRO A 83 -10.39 -15.65 16.28
N SER A 84 -9.21 -15.50 16.89
CA SER A 84 -9.04 -15.37 18.34
C SER A 84 -9.47 -14.00 18.90
N GLY A 85 -9.88 -13.05 18.05
CA GLY A 85 -10.19 -11.67 18.43
C GLY A 85 -8.99 -10.71 18.42
N GLY A 86 -7.80 -11.22 18.08
CA GLY A 86 -6.59 -10.40 17.89
C GLY A 86 -6.50 -9.74 16.51
N LEU A 87 -5.37 -9.07 16.27
CA LEU A 87 -4.96 -8.63 14.94
C LEU A 87 -3.70 -9.40 14.53
N ARG A 88 -3.63 -9.79 13.26
CA ARG A 88 -2.42 -10.38 12.67
C ARG A 88 -1.96 -9.57 11.47
N ASN A 89 -0.64 -9.46 11.32
CA ASN A 89 -0.05 -8.89 10.12
C ASN A 89 -0.03 -9.96 9.01
N THR A 90 -0.45 -9.59 7.80
CA THR A 90 -0.36 -10.42 6.61
C THR A 90 0.30 -9.64 5.49
N VAL A 91 1.13 -10.31 4.69
CA VAL A 91 1.78 -9.69 3.53
C VAL A 91 1.23 -10.25 2.22
N ARG A 92 1.14 -9.40 1.19
CA ARG A 92 0.71 -9.76 -0.16
C ARG A 92 1.71 -9.20 -1.17
N MET A 93 2.24 -10.05 -2.05
CA MET A 93 3.26 -9.65 -3.02
C MET A 93 2.68 -8.66 -4.05
N ILE A 94 3.45 -7.62 -4.36
CA ILE A 94 3.15 -6.70 -5.45
C ILE A 94 3.61 -7.36 -6.75
N ARG A 95 2.66 -7.86 -7.54
CA ARG A 95 2.97 -8.50 -8.83
C ARG A 95 3.16 -7.50 -9.96
N HIS A 96 2.31 -6.46 -9.97
CA HIS A 96 2.29 -5.42 -10.98
C HIS A 96 1.89 -4.10 -10.34
N TYR A 97 2.43 -3.00 -10.85
CA TYR A 97 2.02 -1.64 -10.53
C TYR A 97 2.09 -0.77 -11.79
N GLY A 98 1.33 0.32 -11.79
CA GLY A 98 1.24 1.23 -12.92
C GLY A 98 0.72 2.59 -12.50
N ARG A 99 0.76 3.54 -13.44
CA ARG A 99 0.34 4.93 -13.18
C ARG A 99 -1.09 5.12 -13.66
N ILE A 100 -1.95 5.61 -12.77
CA ILE A 100 -3.27 6.07 -13.15
C ILE A 100 -3.10 7.43 -13.82
N SER A 101 -3.32 7.48 -15.14
CA SER A 101 -3.37 8.74 -15.86
C SER A 101 -4.82 9.24 -15.85
N VAL A 102 -5.11 10.28 -15.06
CA VAL A 102 -6.40 10.95 -15.17
C VAL A 102 -6.36 11.80 -16.43
N ARG A 103 -7.12 11.42 -17.46
CA ARG A 103 -7.40 12.35 -18.56
C ARG A 103 -8.12 13.54 -17.94
N ALA A 104 -7.46 14.69 -17.90
CA ALA A 104 -8.08 15.91 -17.41
C ALA A 104 -9.36 16.15 -18.22
N ASN A 105 -10.51 16.07 -17.56
CA ASN A 105 -11.77 16.41 -18.19
C ASN A 105 -11.71 17.91 -18.48
N LYS A 106 -11.67 18.31 -19.76
CA LYS A 106 -11.44 19.70 -20.21
C LYS A 106 -12.33 20.71 -19.46
N ALA A 107 -13.55 20.29 -19.12
CA ALA A 107 -14.53 21.06 -18.36
C ALA A 107 -14.11 21.41 -16.92
N VAL A 108 -13.40 20.53 -16.21
CA VAL A 108 -12.95 20.78 -14.82
C VAL A 108 -11.79 21.77 -14.81
N ARG A 109 -10.92 21.72 -15.82
CA ARG A 109 -9.76 22.60 -15.95
C ARG A 109 -10.16 24.06 -16.26
N LEU A 110 -11.24 24.26 -17.01
CA LEU A 110 -11.79 25.61 -17.26
C LEU A 110 -12.41 26.22 -16.00
N ARG A 111 -13.14 25.43 -15.19
CA ARG A 111 -13.76 25.93 -13.95
C ARG A 111 -12.74 26.34 -12.88
N LEU A 112 -11.65 25.58 -12.74
CA LEU A 112 -10.57 25.92 -11.80
C LEU A 112 -9.80 27.18 -12.21
N ARG A 113 -9.57 27.40 -13.51
CA ARG A 113 -8.94 28.64 -13.99
C ARG A 113 -9.84 29.87 -13.83
N ALA A 114 -11.14 29.72 -14.07
CA ALA A 114 -12.10 30.82 -13.87
C ALA A 114 -12.19 31.24 -12.39
N ALA A 115 -12.07 30.29 -11.45
CA ALA A 115 -12.09 30.58 -10.01
C ALA A 115 -10.79 31.25 -9.50
N GLN A 116 -9.65 31.04 -10.17
CA GLN A 116 -8.36 31.63 -9.79
C GLN A 116 -8.15 33.07 -10.30
N HIS A 117 -9.04 33.58 -11.15
CA HIS A 117 -9.02 34.97 -11.63
C HIS A 117 -10.07 35.86 -10.95
N LEU A 118 -10.73 35.37 -9.90
CA LEU A 118 -11.75 36.08 -9.12
C LEU A 118 -11.31 36.39 -7.67
N THR A 119 -10.01 36.25 -7.38
CA THR A 119 -9.35 36.66 -6.12
C THR A 119 -8.16 37.53 -6.45
#